data_AF-A0A2N8TTJ4-F1
#
_entry.id   AF-A0A2N8TTJ4-F1
#
_cell.length_a   1.000
_cell.length_b   1.000
_cell.length_c   1.000
_cell.angle_alpha   90.00
_cell.angle_beta   90.00
_cell.angle_gamma   90.00
#
_symmetry.space_group_name_H-M   'P 1'
#
loop_
_entity.id
_entity.type
_entity.pdbx_description
1 polymer ?
#
loop_
_entity_poly.entity_id
_entity_poly.type
_entity_poly.pdbx_seq_one_letter_code
_entity_poly.pdbx_strand_id
1 'polypeptide(L)'
;MSRHVSNDLKRRARELAARERIPYSAALARLRTSRTQSDQPTDTPADQPSRFLLPEYLYVDFPAPDLGDARPCDDCQGSGLDAEGRTFAQPSDGGRPPLLVEVVCSKCEGCGRAEHLDDGCGHPHTDPDMDDGLYDEDEETPCYSCAGREFNYLQAVVHDEEGEPVEVIYLRVPCGCTADRMRVVLGDLVEVSG
;
A
#
# COMPACT_ATOMS: atom_id res chain seq x y z
N MET A 1 28.96 -0.31 -12.45
CA MET A 1 27.94 0.09 -11.47
C MET A 1 27.63 -1.10 -10.56
N SER A 2 28.01 -1.01 -9.28
CA SER A 2 27.99 -2.14 -8.34
C SER A 2 26.58 -2.36 -7.80
N ARG A 3 25.86 -3.37 -8.33
CA ARG A 3 24.56 -3.79 -7.81
C ARG A 3 24.73 -4.28 -6.37
N HIS A 4 24.30 -3.50 -5.39
CA HIS A 4 24.33 -3.91 -3.99
C HIS A 4 23.48 -5.16 -3.80
N VAL A 5 24.15 -6.26 -3.46
CA VAL A 5 23.51 -7.53 -3.13
C VAL A 5 23.23 -7.50 -1.63
N SER A 6 21.94 -7.58 -1.26
CA SER A 6 21.52 -7.67 0.15
C SER A 6 22.32 -8.75 0.90
N ASN A 7 22.67 -8.47 2.16
CA ASN A 7 23.41 -9.41 3.01
C ASN A 7 22.65 -10.73 3.21
N ASP A 8 21.31 -10.70 3.18
CA ASP A 8 20.47 -11.90 3.23
C ASP A 8 20.66 -12.79 1.98
N LEU A 9 20.65 -12.19 0.79
CA LEU A 9 20.86 -12.92 -0.47
C LEU A 9 22.25 -13.58 -0.52
N LYS A 10 23.27 -12.90 0.03
CA LYS A 10 24.62 -13.48 0.16
C LYS A 10 24.64 -14.66 1.13
N ARG A 11 23.95 -14.58 2.26
CA ARG A 11 23.84 -15.66 3.24
C ARG A 11 23.17 -16.89 2.62
N ARG A 12 21.99 -16.73 2.01
CA ARG A 12 21.25 -17.80 1.33
C ARG A 12 22.06 -18.44 0.20
N ALA A 13 22.81 -17.64 -0.57
CA ALA A 13 23.66 -18.16 -1.64
C ALA A 13 24.84 -19.01 -1.11
N ARG A 14 25.39 -18.69 0.06
CA ARG A 14 26.43 -19.52 0.71
C ARG A 14 25.87 -20.85 1.19
N GLU A 15 24.71 -20.82 1.83
CA GLU A 15 24.02 -22.03 2.31
C GLU A 15 23.66 -22.95 1.15
N LEU A 16 23.11 -22.41 0.07
CA LEU A 16 22.77 -23.16 -1.15
C LEU A 16 24.02 -23.77 -1.80
N ALA A 17 25.09 -22.99 -1.94
CA ALA A 17 26.35 -23.44 -2.50
C ALA A 17 26.95 -24.60 -1.69
N ALA A 18 26.91 -24.50 -0.36
CA ALA A 18 27.41 -25.55 0.54
C ALA A 18 26.56 -26.82 0.46
N ARG A 19 25.23 -26.67 0.48
CA ARG A 19 24.29 -27.80 0.44
C ARG A 19 24.35 -28.56 -0.87
N GLU A 20 24.40 -27.85 -2.00
CA GLU A 20 24.34 -28.45 -3.34
C GLU A 20 25.71 -28.68 -3.98
N ARG A 21 26.80 -28.32 -3.28
CA ARG A 21 28.17 -28.38 -3.78
C ARG A 21 28.36 -27.68 -5.13
N ILE A 22 27.69 -26.55 -5.32
CA ILE A 22 27.79 -25.71 -6.51
C ILE A 22 28.60 -24.44 -6.21
N PRO A 23 29.23 -23.81 -7.22
CA PRO A 23 29.91 -22.53 -7.02
C PRO A 23 28.97 -21.45 -6.50
N TYR A 24 29.47 -20.57 -5.63
CA TYR A 24 28.70 -19.46 -5.06
C TYR A 24 28.05 -18.57 -6.14
N SER A 25 28.74 -18.33 -7.24
CA SER A 25 28.19 -17.57 -8.38
C SER A 25 26.99 -18.27 -9.04
N ALA A 26 27.02 -19.60 -9.13
CA ALA A 26 25.91 -20.40 -9.65
C ALA A 26 24.72 -20.42 -8.68
N ALA A 27 24.99 -20.51 -7.37
CA ALA A 27 23.96 -20.39 -6.34
C ALA A 27 23.30 -19.00 -6.33
N LEU A 28 24.09 -17.94 -6.50
CA LEU A 28 23.59 -16.56 -6.60
C LEU A 28 22.75 -16.34 -7.86
N ALA A 29 23.18 -16.90 -9.00
CA ALA A 29 22.42 -16.87 -10.24
C ALA A 29 21.08 -17.62 -10.08
N ARG A 30 21.09 -18.82 -9.49
CA ARG A 30 19.87 -19.60 -9.19
C ARG A 30 18.91 -18.84 -8.29
N LEU A 31 19.38 -18.27 -7.19
CA LEU A 31 18.49 -17.52 -6.28
C LEU A 31 17.93 -16.25 -6.91
N ARG A 32 18.67 -15.64 -7.86
CA ARG A 32 18.15 -14.52 -8.66
C ARG A 32 17.12 -14.99 -9.67
N THR A 33 17.40 -16.05 -10.43
CA THR A 33 16.46 -16.60 -11.41
C THR A 33 15.23 -17.20 -10.75
N SER A 34 15.33 -17.82 -9.56
CA SER A 34 14.17 -18.29 -8.80
C SER A 34 13.29 -17.15 -8.28
N ARG A 35 13.81 -15.92 -8.21
CA ARG A 35 13.02 -14.71 -7.92
C ARG A 35 12.44 -14.08 -9.19
N THR A 36 12.96 -14.42 -10.37
CA THR A 36 12.49 -13.94 -11.69
C THR A 36 11.59 -14.95 -12.38
N GLN A 37 11.69 -16.24 -12.02
CA GLN A 37 10.95 -17.35 -12.59
C GLN A 37 9.73 -17.63 -11.71
N SER A 38 8.84 -16.64 -11.66
CA SER A 38 7.41 -16.87 -11.45
C SER A 38 6.74 -16.83 -12.82
N ASP A 39 7.27 -17.61 -13.77
CA ASP A 39 6.68 -17.85 -15.10
C ASP A 39 5.85 -19.15 -15.12
N GLN A 40 5.49 -19.67 -13.95
CA GLN A 40 4.26 -20.45 -13.88
C GLN A 40 3.13 -19.43 -13.72
N PRO A 41 2.15 -19.42 -14.64
CA PRO A 41 0.84 -18.92 -14.28
C PRO A 41 0.51 -19.63 -12.97
N THR A 42 0.36 -18.89 -11.88
CA THR A 42 -0.42 -19.43 -10.79
C THR A 42 -1.76 -19.72 -11.45
N ASP A 43 -2.06 -21.01 -11.65
CA ASP A 43 -3.42 -21.50 -11.90
C ASP A 43 -4.24 -21.18 -10.64
N THR A 44 -4.38 -19.89 -10.33
CA THR A 44 -5.52 -19.35 -9.66
C THR A 44 -6.57 -19.34 -10.75
N PRO A 45 -7.60 -20.21 -10.69
CA PRO A 45 -8.78 -20.00 -11.52
C PRO A 45 -9.17 -18.53 -11.38
N ALA A 46 -9.52 -17.86 -12.49
CA ALA A 46 -10.08 -16.52 -12.45
C ALA A 46 -11.34 -16.42 -11.57
N ASP A 47 -11.88 -17.59 -11.19
CA ASP A 47 -13.12 -17.85 -10.50
C ASP A 47 -13.12 -17.60 -8.97
N GLN A 48 -12.21 -16.76 -8.44
CA GLN A 48 -12.29 -16.26 -7.05
C GLN A 48 -11.70 -14.84 -6.91
N PRO A 49 -12.32 -13.93 -6.11
CA PRO A 49 -11.65 -12.71 -5.67
C PRO A 49 -10.32 -13.12 -5.06
N SER A 50 -9.23 -12.64 -5.65
CA SER A 50 -7.93 -13.28 -5.52
C SER A 50 -7.30 -12.93 -4.16
N ARG A 51 -7.84 -13.56 -3.11
CA ARG A 51 -7.40 -13.44 -1.73
C ARG A 51 -6.09 -14.20 -1.60
N PHE A 52 -4.98 -13.47 -1.67
CA PHE A 52 -3.65 -14.04 -1.50
C PHE A 52 -3.05 -13.63 -0.18
N LEU A 53 -2.17 -14.48 0.35
CA LEU A 53 -1.42 -14.18 1.55
C LEU A 53 -0.08 -13.55 1.17
N LEU A 54 0.19 -12.35 1.69
CA LEU A 54 1.49 -11.70 1.52
C LEU A 54 2.44 -12.09 2.67
N PRO A 55 3.55 -12.81 2.41
CA PRO A 55 4.52 -13.14 3.44
C PRO A 55 5.43 -11.96 3.82
N GLU A 56 5.56 -10.99 2.91
CA GLU A 56 6.26 -9.71 3.12
C GLU A 56 5.53 -8.59 2.37
N TYR A 57 5.39 -7.42 2.99
CA TYR A 57 4.78 -6.23 2.37
C TYR A 57 5.35 -4.94 2.96
N LEU A 58 5.23 -3.84 2.19
CA LEU A 58 5.46 -2.49 2.66
C LEU A 58 4.17 -1.93 3.25
N TYR A 59 4.26 -1.26 4.39
CA TYR A 59 3.10 -0.66 5.05
C TYR A 59 3.50 0.63 5.78
N VAL A 60 2.55 1.57 5.82
CA VAL A 60 2.62 2.78 6.64
C VAL A 60 1.40 2.75 7.54
N ASP A 61 1.64 2.70 8.85
CA ASP A 61 0.57 2.81 9.84
C ASP A 61 0.17 4.28 9.98
N PHE A 62 -1.11 4.56 9.72
CA PHE A 62 -1.70 5.89 9.89
C PHE A 62 -2.72 5.85 11.03
N PRO A 63 -2.67 6.81 11.97
CA PRO A 63 -3.64 6.88 13.04
C PRO A 63 -5.05 7.09 12.48
N ALA A 64 -6.06 6.68 13.25
CA ALA A 64 -7.43 7.04 12.97
C ALA A 64 -7.61 8.58 12.99
N PRO A 65 -8.55 9.13 12.21
CA PRO A 65 -8.87 10.56 12.24
C PRO A 65 -9.22 11.04 13.66
N ASP A 66 -8.75 12.23 14.02
CA ASP A 66 -9.24 12.91 15.22
C ASP A 66 -10.65 13.47 14.95
N LEU A 67 -11.63 12.94 15.68
CA LEU A 67 -13.02 13.33 15.55
C LEU A 67 -13.37 14.54 16.43
N GLY A 68 -12.53 14.90 17.41
CA GLY A 68 -12.90 15.81 18.47
C GLY A 68 -14.19 15.36 19.15
N ASP A 69 -15.18 16.25 19.24
CA ASP A 69 -16.50 15.96 19.83
C ASP A 69 -17.51 15.34 18.84
N ALA A 70 -17.12 15.10 17.58
CA ALA A 70 -18.05 14.53 16.61
C ALA A 70 -18.32 13.05 16.87
N ARG A 71 -19.55 12.65 16.59
CA ARG A 71 -19.98 11.26 16.66
C ARG A 71 -19.25 10.41 15.60
N PRO A 72 -18.70 9.24 15.96
CA PRO A 72 -18.05 8.36 15.00
C PRO A 72 -19.06 7.78 14.02
N CYS A 73 -18.60 7.54 12.79
CA CYS A 73 -19.34 6.77 11.79
C CYS A 73 -19.76 5.43 12.38
N ASP A 74 -21.02 5.07 12.19
CA ASP A 74 -21.60 3.81 12.69
C ASP A 74 -21.14 2.57 11.91
N ASP A 75 -20.57 2.76 10.73
CA ASP A 75 -20.00 1.68 9.93
C ASP A 75 -18.55 1.38 10.34
N CYS A 76 -17.65 2.35 10.17
CA CYS A 76 -16.24 2.18 10.50
C CYS A 76 -15.83 2.49 11.95
N GLN A 77 -16.79 2.87 12.80
CA GLN A 77 -16.57 3.20 14.22
C GLN A 77 -15.49 4.28 14.44
N GLY A 78 -15.33 5.21 13.50
CA GLY A 78 -14.37 6.31 13.59
C GLY A 78 -13.02 6.05 12.94
N SER A 79 -12.74 4.86 12.42
CA SER A 79 -11.44 4.56 11.82
C SER A 79 -11.22 5.26 10.48
N GLY A 80 -12.29 5.60 9.76
CA GLY A 80 -12.23 6.05 8.37
C GLY A 80 -11.94 4.92 7.37
N LEU A 81 -11.73 3.69 7.84
CA LEU A 81 -11.40 2.53 7.01
C LEU A 81 -12.62 1.62 6.84
N ASP A 82 -12.60 0.84 5.77
CA ASP A 82 -13.57 -0.20 5.50
C ASP A 82 -13.75 -1.14 6.70
N ALA A 83 -15.00 -1.37 7.10
CA ALA A 83 -15.32 -2.13 8.32
C ALA A 83 -14.91 -3.61 8.22
N GLU A 84 -14.81 -4.16 7.01
CA GLU A 84 -14.33 -5.51 6.76
C GLU A 84 -12.79 -5.60 6.75
N GLY A 85 -12.10 -4.45 6.81
CA GLY A 85 -10.64 -4.38 6.80
C GLY A 85 -10.05 -4.77 5.45
N ARG A 86 -10.77 -4.56 4.35
CA ARG A 86 -10.27 -4.86 3.01
C ARG A 86 -9.00 -4.08 2.73
N THR A 87 -8.03 -4.77 2.14
CA THR A 87 -6.75 -4.19 1.71
C THR A 87 -6.40 -4.67 0.32
N PHE A 88 -5.64 -3.87 -0.42
CA PHE A 88 -5.13 -4.19 -1.75
C PHE A 88 -3.62 -4.11 -1.78
N ALA A 89 -3.01 -4.93 -2.64
CA ALA A 89 -1.57 -4.94 -2.85
C ALA A 89 -1.21 -4.17 -4.11
N GLN A 90 -0.61 -2.99 -3.96
CA GLN A 90 -0.05 -2.26 -5.09
C GLN A 90 1.34 -2.83 -5.42
N PRO A 91 1.56 -3.35 -6.66
CA PRO A 91 2.86 -3.85 -7.06
C PRO A 91 3.95 -2.80 -6.91
N SER A 92 5.12 -3.23 -6.43
CA SER A 92 6.29 -2.35 -6.30
C SER A 92 7.36 -2.71 -7.33
N ASP A 93 8.02 -1.69 -7.86
CA ASP A 93 9.10 -1.88 -8.83
C ASP A 93 10.37 -2.47 -8.21
N GLY A 94 11.19 -3.11 -9.06
CA GLY A 94 12.57 -3.46 -8.71
C GLY A 94 12.71 -4.61 -7.70
N GLY A 95 11.70 -5.47 -7.56
CA GLY A 95 11.71 -6.64 -6.68
C GLY A 95 11.58 -6.30 -5.19
N ARG A 96 11.00 -5.13 -4.88
CA ARG A 96 10.56 -4.77 -3.53
C ARG A 96 9.24 -5.49 -3.19
N PRO A 97 8.94 -5.71 -1.90
CA PRO A 97 7.62 -6.18 -1.48
C PRO A 97 6.52 -5.24 -1.98
N PRO A 98 5.31 -5.74 -2.28
CA PRO A 98 4.18 -4.89 -2.66
C PRO A 98 3.81 -3.94 -1.52
N LEU A 99 3.20 -2.80 -1.87
CA LEU A 99 2.66 -1.84 -0.92
C LEU A 99 1.23 -2.23 -0.57
N LEU A 100 0.99 -2.46 0.73
CA LEU A 100 -0.36 -2.69 1.23
C LEU A 100 -1.08 -1.36 1.40
N VAL A 101 -2.25 -1.22 0.77
CA VAL A 101 -3.12 -0.04 0.87
C VAL A 101 -4.49 -0.45 1.38
N GLU A 102 -5.08 0.39 2.22
CA GLU A 102 -6.33 0.08 2.90
C GLU A 102 -7.52 0.70 2.16
N VAL A 103 -8.64 -0.02 2.16
CA VAL A 103 -9.90 0.50 1.63
C VAL A 103 -10.50 1.48 2.64
N VAL A 104 -10.99 2.58 2.11
CA VAL A 104 -11.64 3.64 2.86
C VAL A 104 -13.11 3.30 3.07
N CYS A 105 -13.66 3.65 4.23
CA CYS A 105 -15.08 3.44 4.52
C CYS A 105 -15.94 4.19 3.49
N SER A 106 -16.76 3.47 2.74
CA SER A 106 -17.63 4.06 1.71
C SER A 106 -18.71 4.97 2.28
N LYS A 107 -19.13 4.74 3.53
CA LYS A 107 -20.18 5.55 4.19
C LYS A 107 -19.68 6.93 4.63
N CYS A 108 -18.52 6.99 5.27
CA CYS A 108 -17.96 8.26 5.74
C CYS A 108 -16.88 8.83 4.83
N GLU A 109 -16.57 8.13 3.73
CA GLU A 109 -15.54 8.46 2.74
C GLU A 109 -14.13 8.68 3.33
N GLY A 110 -13.87 8.22 4.56
CA GLY A 110 -12.56 8.32 5.20
C GLY A 110 -12.45 9.33 6.33
N CYS A 111 -13.46 10.19 6.55
CA CYS A 111 -13.39 11.18 7.62
C CYS A 111 -13.64 10.61 9.02
N GLY A 112 -14.18 9.38 9.13
CA GLY A 112 -14.50 8.72 10.39
C GLY A 112 -15.73 9.28 11.13
N ARG A 113 -16.36 10.36 10.65
CA ARG A 113 -17.51 11.01 11.30
C ARG A 113 -18.84 10.40 10.84
N ALA A 114 -19.87 10.45 11.70
CA ALA A 114 -21.23 10.06 11.35
C ALA A 114 -21.94 11.05 10.43
N GLU A 115 -21.53 12.32 10.49
CA GLU A 115 -22.09 13.44 9.74
C GLU A 115 -20.94 14.18 9.05
N HIS A 116 -21.13 14.47 7.77
CA HIS A 116 -20.19 15.27 6.99
C HIS A 116 -20.42 16.76 7.26
N LEU A 117 -19.35 17.56 7.19
CA LEU A 117 -19.49 19.02 7.22
C LEU A 117 -20.09 19.50 5.88
N ASP A 118 -20.63 20.71 5.85
CA ASP A 118 -21.23 21.28 4.63
C ASP A 118 -20.22 21.36 3.46
N ASP A 119 -18.93 21.46 3.76
CA ASP A 119 -17.81 21.42 2.80
C ASP A 119 -17.35 19.97 2.47
N GLY A 120 -18.15 18.97 2.84
CA GLY A 120 -17.85 17.54 2.71
C GLY A 120 -16.93 16.99 3.80
N CYS A 121 -16.36 15.82 3.53
CA CYS A 121 -15.46 15.07 4.42
C CYS A 121 -14.10 15.72 4.68
N GLY A 122 -13.87 16.98 4.27
CA GLY A 122 -12.56 17.60 4.40
C GLY A 122 -11.49 16.86 3.59
N HIS A 123 -11.83 16.44 2.38
CA HIS A 123 -10.87 16.00 1.36
C HIS A 123 -10.52 17.21 0.49
N PRO A 124 -9.70 18.19 0.93
CA PRO A 124 -9.17 19.14 -0.02
C PRO A 124 -8.28 18.33 -0.96
N HIS A 125 -8.83 18.03 -2.14
CA HIS A 125 -8.03 17.85 -3.33
C HIS A 125 -7.19 19.12 -3.43
N THR A 126 -5.87 18.95 -3.53
CA THR A 126 -5.01 20.09 -3.87
C THR A 126 -5.57 20.68 -5.14
N ASP A 127 -6.01 21.92 -5.06
CA ASP A 127 -6.42 22.68 -6.23
C ASP A 127 -5.21 22.70 -7.18
N PRO A 128 -5.32 22.19 -8.42
CA PRO A 128 -4.24 22.23 -9.39
C PRO A 128 -3.75 23.66 -9.68
N ASP A 129 -4.49 24.69 -9.26
CA ASP A 129 -4.14 26.10 -9.40
C ASP A 129 -3.28 26.66 -8.26
N MET A 130 -2.88 25.86 -7.25
CA MET A 130 -1.97 26.30 -6.16
C MET A 130 -0.47 26.25 -6.55
N ASP A 131 -0.14 26.49 -7.83
CA ASP A 131 1.23 26.45 -8.38
C ASP A 131 1.89 27.85 -8.46
N ASP A 132 1.26 28.93 -7.97
CA ASP A 132 1.72 30.31 -8.18
C ASP A 132 1.86 31.21 -6.92
N GLY A 133 1.77 30.65 -5.72
CA GLY A 133 1.91 31.41 -4.46
C GLY A 133 3.35 31.53 -3.95
N LEU A 134 3.88 32.77 -3.88
CA LEU A 134 5.07 33.13 -3.09
C LEU A 134 4.91 32.63 -1.64
N TYR A 135 5.68 31.61 -1.23
CA TYR A 135 5.67 31.11 0.14
C TYR A 135 6.67 31.88 1.01
N ASP A 136 6.21 32.38 2.17
CA ASP A 136 7.08 32.85 3.26
C ASP A 136 7.84 31.63 3.84
N GLU A 137 9.17 31.75 3.95
CA GLU A 137 10.10 30.65 4.28
C GLU A 137 10.07 30.18 5.75
N ASP A 138 9.19 30.73 6.60
CA ASP A 138 9.30 30.63 8.07
C ASP A 138 8.36 29.62 8.76
N GLU A 139 7.48 28.91 8.02
CA GLU A 139 6.67 27.81 8.57
C GLU A 139 7.04 26.49 7.90
N GLU A 140 7.08 25.37 8.65
CA GLU A 140 7.19 24.03 8.08
C GLU A 140 5.95 23.77 7.21
N THR A 141 6.06 24.11 5.93
CA THR A 141 4.97 24.00 4.99
C THR A 141 4.52 22.53 4.92
N PRO A 142 3.23 22.24 5.19
CA PRO A 142 2.69 20.89 5.03
C PRO A 142 3.04 20.35 3.65
N CYS A 143 3.29 19.03 3.54
CA CYS A 143 3.66 18.43 2.26
C CYS A 143 2.62 18.80 1.19
N TYR A 144 3.06 19.56 0.18
CA TYR A 144 2.21 20.07 -0.90
C TYR A 144 1.34 18.98 -1.55
N SER A 145 1.91 17.78 -1.74
CA SER A 145 1.21 16.67 -2.41
C SER A 145 0.04 16.11 -1.61
N CYS A 146 0.04 16.19 -0.28
CA CYS A 146 -1.02 15.61 0.55
C CYS A 146 -1.65 16.62 1.53
N ALA A 147 -1.28 17.90 1.42
CA ALA A 147 -1.62 18.96 2.36
C ALA A 147 -1.38 18.56 3.84
N GLY A 148 -0.29 17.83 4.10
CA GLY A 148 0.07 17.36 5.44
C GLY A 148 -0.68 16.11 5.95
N ARG A 149 -1.60 15.52 5.17
CA ARG A 149 -2.33 14.30 5.58
C ARG A 149 -1.48 13.04 5.57
N GLU A 150 -0.30 13.08 4.96
CA GLU A 150 0.62 11.94 4.83
C GLU A 150 0.13 10.81 3.90
N PHE A 151 -1.12 10.85 3.44
CA PHE A 151 -1.69 9.96 2.44
C PHE A 151 -2.55 10.73 1.43
N ASN A 152 -2.87 10.06 0.31
CA ASN A 152 -3.80 10.51 -0.70
C ASN A 152 -4.88 9.45 -0.92
N TYR A 153 -6.08 9.90 -1.28
CA TYR A 153 -7.14 9.01 -1.71
C TYR A 153 -7.01 8.73 -3.20
N LEU A 154 -7.04 7.45 -3.56
CA LEU A 154 -7.05 7.00 -4.94
C LEU A 154 -8.34 6.25 -5.19
N GLN A 155 -9.13 6.68 -6.17
CA GLN A 155 -10.28 5.91 -6.62
C GLN A 155 -9.79 4.67 -7.40
N ALA A 156 -10.37 3.52 -7.11
CA ALA A 156 -10.15 2.29 -7.84
C ALA A 156 -11.49 1.64 -8.18
N VAL A 157 -11.50 0.85 -9.26
CA VAL A 157 -12.66 0.09 -9.69
C VAL A 157 -12.34 -1.39 -9.51
N VAL A 158 -13.15 -2.07 -8.69
CA VAL A 158 -13.13 -3.52 -8.53
C VAL A 158 -13.89 -4.12 -9.68
N HIS A 159 -13.31 -5.13 -10.31
CA HIS A 159 -13.91 -5.86 -11.42
C HIS A 159 -14.25 -7.29 -10.96
N ASP A 160 -15.26 -7.90 -11.57
CA ASP A 160 -15.54 -9.33 -11.42
C ASP A 160 -14.60 -10.20 -12.28
N GLU A 161 -14.90 -11.50 -12.32
CA GLU A 161 -14.10 -12.54 -12.96
C GLU A 161 -14.14 -12.41 -14.49
N GLU A 162 -15.23 -11.84 -15.02
CA GLU A 162 -15.42 -11.48 -16.42
C GLU A 162 -14.74 -10.16 -16.80
N GLY A 163 -14.21 -9.44 -15.82
CA GLY A 163 -13.56 -8.14 -16.00
C GLY A 163 -14.56 -6.98 -16.10
N GLU A 164 -15.81 -7.18 -15.67
CA GLU A 164 -16.83 -6.13 -15.62
C GLU A 164 -16.73 -5.36 -14.29
N PRO A 165 -16.90 -4.03 -14.30
CA PRO A 165 -16.79 -3.22 -13.08
C PRO A 165 -17.98 -3.46 -12.14
N VAL A 166 -17.70 -3.85 -10.89
CA VAL A 166 -18.73 -4.18 -9.88
C VAL A 166 -18.78 -3.21 -8.71
N GLU A 167 -17.68 -2.56 -8.36
CA GLU A 167 -17.61 -1.64 -7.22
C GLU A 167 -16.61 -0.52 -7.49
N VAL A 168 -16.93 0.70 -7.04
CA VAL A 168 -15.96 1.81 -6.98
C VAL A 168 -15.58 1.98 -5.52
N ILE A 169 -14.27 1.90 -5.25
CA ILE A 169 -13.70 2.03 -3.91
C ILE A 169 -12.71 3.18 -3.87
N TYR A 170 -12.40 3.65 -2.66
CA TYR A 170 -11.30 4.57 -2.42
C TYR A 170 -10.23 3.89 -1.60
N LEU A 171 -8.98 4.05 -2.01
CA LEU A 171 -7.80 3.50 -1.36
C LEU A 171 -7.05 4.62 -0.64
N ARG A 172 -6.59 4.34 0.58
CA ARG A 172 -5.68 5.22 1.32
C ARG A 172 -4.24 4.90 0.94
N VAL A 173 -3.67 5.69 0.03
CA VAL A 173 -2.33 5.49 -0.52
C VAL A 173 -1.32 6.40 0.19
N PRO A 174 -0.23 5.88 0.77
CA PRO A 174 0.81 6.70 1.37
C PRO A 174 1.37 7.76 0.40
N CYS A 175 1.55 8.98 0.91
CA CYS A 175 2.22 10.04 0.16
C CYS A 175 3.74 9.80 0.16
N GLY A 176 4.45 10.29 -0.87
CA GLY A 176 5.90 10.19 -0.94
C GLY A 176 6.63 10.81 0.28
N CYS A 177 6.01 11.76 0.98
CA CYS A 177 6.57 12.33 2.20
C CYS A 177 6.69 11.34 3.37
N THR A 178 5.99 10.19 3.34
CA THR A 178 6.06 9.17 4.40
C THR A 178 7.04 8.04 4.10
N ALA A 179 7.93 8.22 3.12
CA ALA A 179 8.84 7.17 2.68
C ALA A 179 9.76 6.66 3.82
N ASP A 180 10.11 7.53 4.76
CA ASP A 180 10.92 7.22 5.95
C ASP A 180 10.14 6.45 7.04
N ARG A 181 8.81 6.57 7.06
CA ARG A 181 7.90 5.83 7.96
C ARG A 181 7.54 4.44 7.44
N MET A 182 7.75 4.18 6.15
CA MET A 182 7.40 2.91 5.52
C MET A 182 8.23 1.77 6.08
N ARG A 183 7.56 0.69 6.48
CA ARG A 183 8.20 -0.50 7.07
C ARG A 183 7.96 -1.71 6.21
N VAL A 184 8.95 -2.59 6.16
CA VAL A 184 8.75 -3.96 5.69
C VAL A 184 8.18 -4.77 6.85
N VAL A 185 6.99 -5.31 6.68
CA VAL A 185 6.36 -6.22 7.64
C VAL A 185 6.64 -7.65 7.20
N LEU A 186 7.09 -8.48 8.15
CA LEU A 186 7.41 -9.89 7.98
C LEU A 186 6.63 -10.68 9.04
N GLY A 187 5.93 -11.74 8.63
CA GLY A 187 5.38 -12.72 9.58
C GLY A 187 3.87 -12.70 9.77
N ASP A 188 3.18 -11.69 9.26
CA ASP A 188 1.71 -11.65 9.24
C ASP A 188 1.26 -11.96 7.82
N LEU A 189 0.72 -13.16 7.62
CA LEU A 189 0.03 -13.50 6.39
C LEU A 189 -1.24 -12.64 6.35
N VAL A 190 -1.18 -11.52 5.64
CA VAL A 190 -2.34 -10.65 5.43
C VAL A 190 -3.05 -11.10 4.16
N GLU A 191 -4.36 -11.30 4.28
CA GLU A 191 -5.25 -11.54 3.16
C GLU A 191 -5.52 -10.21 2.44
N VAL A 192 -5.19 -10.15 1.15
CA VAL A 192 -5.41 -8.96 0.31
C VAL A 192 -6.37 -9.27 -0.83
N SER A 193 -7.19 -8.29 -1.19
CA SER A 193 -7.99 -8.32 -2.41
C SER A 193 -7.11 -8.03 -3.63
N GLY A 194 -7.35 -8.78 -4.71
CA GLY A 194 -6.70 -8.62 -6.02
C GLY A 194 -7.49 -7.73 -6.97
#